data_AF-A0A3M6QBV8-F1
#
_entry.id   AF-A0A3M6QBV8-F1
#
_cell.length_a   1.000
_cell.length_b   1.000
_cell.length_c   1.000
_cell.angle_alpha   90.00
_cell.angle_beta   90.00
_cell.angle_gamma   90.00
#
_symmetry.space_group_name_H-M   'P 1'
#
loop_
_entity.id
_entity.type
_entity.pdbx_description
1 polymer ?
#
loop_
_entity_poly.entity_id
_entity_poly.type
_entity_poly.pdbx_seq_one_letter_code
_entity_poly.pdbx_strand_id
1 'polypeptide(L)'
;MSDTPRRKSPLARWAMLAFFLFNIVLFSSLGIWQVQRLAWKKELVARIASRTQAAPVPAPLTPTEWAALTADNAEYRHITLEGQLLRDQEVAVYTNTALGAGYWAMAPLLVGAAQPSDGQQQPAQAIVWINRGFVPSALRQYAQRPEAPSAQVRITGLLRLPDKPHLFLRENVPQEERWYRRVPAEFSAARPLPAAGASSLPTAPYFVHAHTATTEAANAEWPRAGLPLATLRNNHLSYALTWFTLALMNVAALVFLLLAGRRQAQSAQARQQQA
;
A
#
# COMPACT_ATOMS: atom_id res chain seq x y z
N MET A 1 41.72 54.11 -18.58
CA MET A 1 41.11 52.99 -17.84
C MET A 1 41.31 51.73 -18.67
N SER A 2 42.29 50.90 -18.31
CA SER A 2 42.64 49.69 -19.03
C SER A 2 41.84 48.50 -18.48
N ASP A 3 40.74 48.16 -19.15
CA ASP A 3 40.00 46.90 -18.91
C ASP A 3 40.88 45.73 -19.37
N THR A 4 41.48 45.02 -18.41
CA THR A 4 42.20 43.78 -18.69
C THR A 4 41.19 42.64 -18.67
N PRO A 5 41.00 41.90 -19.79
CA PRO A 5 40.02 40.83 -19.83
C PRO A 5 40.44 39.70 -18.87
N ARG A 6 39.61 39.43 -17.85
CA ARG A 6 39.78 38.30 -16.91
C ARG A 6 39.90 36.99 -17.71
N ARG A 7 41.11 36.44 -17.82
CA ARG A 7 41.33 35.07 -18.32
C ARG A 7 40.57 34.10 -17.40
N LYS A 8 39.55 33.42 -17.93
CA LYS A 8 38.83 32.37 -17.19
C LYS A 8 39.82 31.27 -16.77
N SER A 9 39.89 30.96 -15.48
CA SER A 9 40.86 29.99 -14.94
C SER A 9 40.56 28.57 -15.46
N PRO A 10 41.59 27.74 -15.71
CA PRO A 10 41.41 26.36 -16.18
C PRO A 10 40.62 25.51 -15.16
N LEU A 11 40.74 25.81 -13.87
CA LEU A 11 39.99 25.15 -12.80
C LEU A 11 38.48 25.35 -12.94
N ALA A 12 38.01 26.55 -13.30
CA ALA A 12 36.59 26.82 -13.49
C ALA A 12 36.01 26.01 -14.66
N ARG A 13 36.80 25.80 -15.73
CA ARG A 13 36.40 24.96 -16.87
C ARG A 13 36.26 23.49 -16.46
N TRP A 14 37.25 22.94 -15.75
CA TRP A 14 37.19 21.57 -15.25
C TRP A 14 36.05 21.34 -14.27
N ALA A 15 35.80 22.29 -13.36
CA ALA A 15 34.66 22.24 -12.44
C ALA A 15 33.32 22.22 -13.19
N MET A 16 33.16 23.04 -14.24
CA MET A 16 31.96 23.01 -15.08
C MET A 16 31.80 21.68 -15.81
N LEU A 17 32.87 21.13 -16.40
CA LEU A 17 32.79 19.83 -17.09
C LEU A 17 32.39 18.71 -16.11
N ALA A 18 32.99 18.70 -14.92
CA ALA A 18 32.66 17.74 -13.87
C ALA A 18 31.20 17.89 -13.41
N PHE A 19 30.70 19.11 -13.26
CA PHE A 19 29.31 19.39 -12.89
C PHE A 19 28.31 18.85 -13.92
N PHE A 20 28.52 19.11 -15.22
CA PHE A 20 27.63 18.59 -16.26
C PHE A 20 27.70 17.06 -16.35
N LEU A 21 28.90 16.47 -16.24
CA LEU A 21 29.06 15.02 -16.24
C LEU A 21 28.34 14.38 -15.05
N PHE A 22 28.49 14.95 -13.85
CA PHE A 22 27.78 14.48 -12.65
C PHE A 22 26.26 14.52 -12.85
N ASN A 23 25.71 15.62 -13.36
CA ASN A 23 24.27 15.74 -13.60
C ASN A 23 23.77 14.76 -14.66
N ILE A 24 24.54 14.51 -15.72
CA ILE A 24 24.20 13.50 -16.73
C ILE A 24 24.07 12.12 -16.08
N VAL A 25 25.04 11.72 -15.26
CA VAL A 25 25.01 10.44 -14.55
C VAL A 25 23.80 10.39 -13.61
N LEU A 26 23.64 11.41 -12.75
CA LEU A 26 22.55 11.49 -11.78
C LEU A 26 21.17 11.38 -12.45
N PHE A 27 20.88 12.23 -13.44
CA PHE A 27 19.56 12.25 -14.07
C PHE A 27 19.30 11.02 -14.92
N SER A 28 20.34 10.44 -15.56
CA SER A 28 20.19 9.17 -16.27
C SER A 28 19.87 8.03 -15.29
N SER A 29 20.56 7.97 -14.14
CA SER A 29 20.29 6.98 -13.09
C SER A 29 18.87 7.13 -12.53
N LEU A 30 18.42 8.36 -12.28
CA LEU A 30 17.04 8.62 -11.85
C LEU A 30 16.01 8.22 -12.92
N GLY A 31 16.28 8.49 -14.20
CA GLY A 31 15.43 8.07 -15.31
C GLY A 31 15.32 6.55 -15.41
N ILE A 32 16.44 5.82 -15.32
CA ILE A 32 16.49 4.35 -15.30
C ILE A 32 15.68 3.81 -14.12
N TRP A 33 15.90 4.36 -12.92
CA TRP A 33 15.16 3.95 -11.73
C TRP A 33 13.64 4.14 -11.90
N GLN A 34 13.19 5.24 -12.49
CA GLN A 34 11.77 5.46 -12.76
C GLN A 34 11.18 4.43 -13.73
N VAL A 35 11.93 4.02 -14.77
CA VAL A 35 11.49 2.96 -15.70
C VAL A 35 11.38 1.61 -15.00
N GLN A 36 12.37 1.25 -14.19
CA GLN A 36 12.33 0.01 -13.38
C GLN A 36 11.14 0.05 -12.41
N ARG A 37 10.92 1.19 -11.75
CA ARG A 37 9.81 1.39 -10.82
C ARG A 37 8.45 1.33 -11.52
N LEU A 38 8.36 1.84 -12.75
CA LEU A 38 7.17 1.73 -13.59
C LEU A 38 6.83 0.26 -13.88
N ALA A 39 7.83 -0.53 -14.31
CA ALA A 39 7.64 -1.96 -14.60
C ALA A 39 7.20 -2.72 -13.34
N TRP A 40 7.93 -2.58 -12.24
CA TRP A 40 7.57 -3.14 -10.94
C TRP A 40 6.13 -2.79 -10.52
N LYS A 41 5.74 -1.52 -10.67
CA LYS A 41 4.40 -1.07 -10.29
C LYS A 41 3.31 -1.67 -11.18
N LYS A 42 3.57 -1.84 -12.47
CA LYS A 42 2.64 -2.50 -13.41
C LYS A 42 2.43 -3.96 -13.02
N GLU A 43 3.51 -4.69 -12.73
CA GLU A 43 3.43 -6.09 -12.28
C GLU A 43 2.67 -6.22 -10.95
N LEU A 44 2.90 -5.31 -10.01
CA LEU A 44 2.14 -5.28 -8.76
C LEU A 44 0.64 -5.08 -9.01
N VAL A 45 0.26 -4.10 -9.84
CA VAL A 45 -1.15 -3.86 -10.19
C VAL A 45 -1.76 -5.07 -10.89
N ALA A 46 -1.06 -5.69 -11.84
CA ALA A 46 -1.53 -6.87 -12.55
C ALA A 46 -1.74 -8.06 -11.61
N ARG A 47 -0.84 -8.28 -10.65
CA ARG A 47 -0.97 -9.32 -9.62
C ARG A 47 -2.15 -9.08 -8.69
N ILE A 48 -2.38 -7.83 -8.28
CA ILE A 48 -3.54 -7.47 -7.47
C ILE A 48 -4.81 -7.75 -8.26
N ALA A 49 -4.90 -7.26 -9.50
CA ALA A 49 -6.05 -7.46 -10.37
C ALA A 49 -6.38 -8.94 -10.55
N SER A 50 -5.37 -9.77 -10.88
CA SER A 50 -5.57 -11.21 -11.08
C SER A 50 -6.09 -11.90 -9.82
N ARG A 51 -5.60 -11.53 -8.63
CA ARG A 51 -6.09 -12.08 -7.36
C ARG A 51 -7.50 -11.64 -7.02
N THR A 52 -7.82 -10.38 -7.24
CA THR A 52 -9.16 -9.85 -6.94
C THR A 52 -10.25 -10.39 -7.86
N GLN A 53 -9.88 -10.79 -9.09
CA GLN A 53 -10.79 -11.35 -10.09
C GLN A 53 -10.85 -12.88 -10.08
N ALA A 54 -9.91 -13.54 -9.39
CA ALA A 54 -9.93 -15.00 -9.24
C ALA A 54 -11.17 -15.46 -8.46
N ALA A 55 -11.58 -16.71 -8.70
CA ALA A 55 -12.63 -17.35 -7.92
C ALA A 55 -12.22 -17.41 -6.43
N PRO A 56 -13.15 -17.18 -5.48
CA PRO A 56 -12.85 -17.29 -4.06
C PRO A 56 -12.38 -18.69 -3.68
N VAL A 57 -11.31 -18.78 -2.92
CA VAL A 57 -10.83 -20.05 -2.32
C VAL A 57 -11.11 -20.09 -0.82
N PRO A 58 -11.15 -21.26 -0.16
CA PRO A 58 -11.29 -21.33 1.28
C PRO A 58 -10.23 -20.49 2.01
N ALA A 59 -10.64 -19.79 3.06
CA ALA A 59 -9.71 -19.03 3.90
C ALA A 59 -8.78 -19.99 4.67
N PRO A 60 -7.51 -19.61 4.92
CA PRO A 60 -6.62 -20.38 5.78
C PRO A 60 -7.05 -20.18 7.23
N LEU A 61 -7.27 -21.26 7.98
CA LEU A 61 -7.90 -21.22 9.32
C LEU A 61 -7.02 -21.80 10.41
N THR A 62 -5.88 -22.40 10.07
CA THR A 62 -5.00 -23.05 11.03
C THR A 62 -3.66 -22.33 11.17
N PRO A 63 -3.00 -22.41 12.35
CA PRO A 63 -1.65 -21.86 12.55
C PRO A 63 -0.62 -22.35 11.51
N THR A 64 -0.73 -23.60 11.08
CA THR A 64 0.15 -24.18 10.06
C THR A 64 -0.01 -23.49 8.70
N GLU A 65 -1.25 -23.25 8.28
CA GLU A 65 -1.51 -22.50 7.03
C GLU A 65 -1.07 -21.04 7.16
N TRP A 66 -1.25 -20.44 8.34
CA TRP A 66 -0.88 -19.06 8.60
C TRP A 66 0.62 -18.82 8.58
N ALA A 67 1.42 -19.80 9.04
CA ALA A 67 2.88 -19.71 9.02
C ALA A 67 3.46 -19.55 7.61
N ALA A 68 2.73 -19.99 6.57
CA ALA A 68 3.14 -19.86 5.18
C ALA A 68 2.70 -18.53 4.53
N LEU A 69 1.92 -17.68 5.22
CA LEU A 69 1.38 -16.46 4.62
C LEU A 69 2.43 -15.35 4.52
N THR A 70 2.56 -14.78 3.34
CA THR A 70 3.40 -13.61 3.05
C THR A 70 2.62 -12.59 2.24
N ALA A 71 3.10 -11.34 2.18
CA ALA A 71 2.50 -10.33 1.30
C ALA A 71 2.49 -10.79 -0.16
N ASP A 72 3.52 -11.53 -0.57
CA ASP A 72 3.69 -12.01 -1.94
C ASP A 72 2.78 -13.17 -2.31
N ASN A 73 2.18 -13.90 -1.36
CA ASN A 73 1.28 -15.02 -1.66
C ASN A 73 -0.17 -14.84 -1.16
N ALA A 74 -0.40 -14.00 -0.15
CA ALA A 74 -1.68 -13.89 0.54
C ALA A 74 -2.40 -12.55 0.28
N GLU A 75 -1.67 -11.43 0.21
CA GLU A 75 -2.29 -10.10 0.09
C GLU A 75 -3.16 -10.02 -1.16
N TYR A 76 -4.40 -9.53 -0.98
CA TYR A 76 -5.46 -9.44 -1.99
C TYR A 76 -5.99 -10.77 -2.52
N ARG A 77 -5.65 -11.92 -1.91
CA ARG A 77 -6.24 -13.20 -2.31
C ARG A 77 -7.74 -13.19 -2.04
N HIS A 78 -8.54 -13.55 -3.05
CA HIS A 78 -9.97 -13.69 -2.92
C HIS A 78 -10.28 -14.96 -2.12
N ILE A 79 -10.92 -14.79 -0.96
CA ILE A 79 -11.22 -15.90 -0.05
C ILE A 79 -12.69 -15.92 0.36
N THR A 80 -13.15 -17.09 0.76
CA THR A 80 -14.46 -17.33 1.34
C THR A 80 -14.33 -18.07 2.67
N LEU A 81 -15.18 -17.72 3.63
CA LEU A 81 -15.26 -18.35 4.94
C LEU A 81 -16.68 -18.20 5.50
N GLU A 82 -17.04 -19.11 6.41
CA GLU A 82 -18.34 -19.11 7.07
C GLU A 82 -18.16 -19.05 8.58
N GLY A 83 -19.04 -18.32 9.25
CA GLY A 83 -18.99 -18.20 10.69
C GLY A 83 -20.07 -17.31 11.27
N GLN A 84 -20.01 -17.12 12.57
CA GLN A 84 -20.88 -16.21 13.30
C GLN A 84 -20.17 -14.87 13.52
N LEU A 85 -20.77 -13.78 13.03
CA LEU A 85 -20.21 -12.44 13.16
C LEU A 85 -20.58 -11.85 14.52
N LEU A 86 -19.60 -11.61 15.37
CA LEU A 86 -19.75 -11.11 16.73
C LEU A 86 -19.79 -9.58 16.74
N ARG A 87 -20.90 -9.01 16.24
CA ARG A 87 -21.03 -7.55 16.02
C ARG A 87 -21.03 -6.72 17.29
N ASP A 88 -21.32 -7.32 18.43
CA ASP A 88 -21.20 -6.74 19.75
C ASP A 88 -19.74 -6.48 20.15
N GLN A 89 -18.78 -7.11 19.45
CA GLN A 89 -17.35 -6.98 19.65
C GLN A 89 -16.64 -6.12 18.59
N GLU A 90 -17.41 -5.38 17.78
CA GLU A 90 -16.89 -4.54 16.69
C GLU A 90 -15.95 -3.43 17.20
N VAL A 91 -14.90 -3.12 16.42
CA VAL A 91 -14.00 -1.98 16.63
C VAL A 91 -14.08 -1.02 15.44
N ALA A 92 -14.13 0.28 15.73
CA ALA A 92 -14.11 1.34 14.72
C ALA A 92 -12.67 1.84 14.51
N VAL A 93 -12.03 1.44 13.40
CA VAL A 93 -10.65 1.83 13.09
C VAL A 93 -10.62 3.10 12.26
N TYR A 94 -10.09 4.17 12.82
CA TYR A 94 -9.99 5.46 12.14
C TYR A 94 -9.18 5.35 10.85
N THR A 95 -9.67 6.01 9.80
CA THR A 95 -9.02 6.01 8.49
C THR A 95 -9.33 7.30 7.73
N ASN A 96 -8.55 7.57 6.69
CA ASN A 96 -8.84 8.62 5.72
C ASN A 96 -8.84 8.02 4.33
N THR A 97 -9.95 8.17 3.62
CA THR A 97 -10.15 7.63 2.26
C THR A 97 -10.41 8.76 1.27
N ALA A 98 -10.61 8.42 -0.01
CA ALA A 98 -11.08 9.39 -1.00
C ALA A 98 -12.46 9.99 -0.64
N LEU A 99 -13.24 9.31 0.22
CA LEU A 99 -14.52 9.79 0.74
C LEU A 99 -14.37 10.68 1.99
N GLY A 100 -13.13 10.97 2.41
CA GLY A 100 -12.80 11.73 3.60
C GLY A 100 -12.51 10.86 4.83
N ALA A 101 -12.48 11.53 5.99
CA ALA A 101 -12.25 10.90 7.28
C ALA A 101 -13.43 10.01 7.70
N GLY A 102 -13.11 8.90 8.36
CA GLY A 102 -14.11 7.96 8.85
C GLY A 102 -13.48 6.77 9.54
N TYR A 103 -14.21 5.65 9.51
CA TYR A 103 -13.87 4.45 10.25
C TYR A 103 -14.09 3.21 9.39
N TRP A 104 -13.20 2.23 9.50
CA TRP A 104 -13.48 0.85 9.11
C TRP A 104 -14.20 0.16 10.27
N ALA A 105 -15.38 -0.39 9.99
CA ALA A 105 -16.11 -1.25 10.92
C ALA A 105 -15.49 -2.66 10.87
N MET A 106 -14.73 -3.02 11.90
CA MET A 106 -14.03 -4.31 11.98
C MET A 106 -14.72 -5.19 13.01
N ALA A 107 -15.27 -6.33 12.62
CA ALA A 107 -15.95 -7.26 13.52
C ALA A 107 -15.27 -8.64 13.49
N PRO A 108 -15.17 -9.35 14.63
CA PRO A 108 -14.67 -10.71 14.64
C PRO A 108 -15.72 -11.68 14.10
N LEU A 109 -15.25 -12.65 13.31
CA LEU A 109 -16.02 -13.80 12.84
C LEU A 109 -15.50 -15.04 13.57
N LEU A 110 -16.40 -15.71 14.28
CA LEU A 110 -16.15 -17.03 14.86
C LEU A 110 -16.39 -18.10 13.79
N VAL A 111 -15.31 -18.69 13.30
CA VAL A 111 -15.34 -19.77 12.30
C VAL A 111 -15.38 -21.12 13.02
N GLY A 112 -16.06 -22.12 12.43
CA GLY A 112 -16.08 -23.49 12.96
C GLY A 112 -17.00 -23.71 14.16
N ALA A 113 -17.87 -22.74 14.50
CA ALA A 113 -18.84 -22.86 15.59
C ALA A 113 -20.05 -23.76 15.26
N ALA A 114 -20.27 -24.08 13.97
CA ALA A 114 -21.33 -24.98 13.59
C ALA A 114 -21.09 -26.38 14.17
N GLN A 115 -22.12 -26.98 14.75
CA GLN A 115 -22.08 -28.38 15.13
C GLN A 115 -21.87 -29.24 13.87
N PRO A 116 -20.87 -30.13 13.86
CA PRO A 116 -20.70 -31.06 12.75
C PRO A 116 -21.93 -31.95 12.65
N SER A 117 -22.29 -32.33 11.43
CA SER A 117 -23.24 -33.41 11.19
C SER A 117 -22.67 -34.74 11.71
N ASP A 118 -23.52 -35.70 12.04
CA ASP A 118 -23.09 -37.02 12.54
C ASP A 118 -21.96 -37.63 11.67
N GLY A 119 -20.82 -37.89 12.31
CA GLY A 119 -19.63 -38.49 11.69
C GLY A 119 -18.63 -37.51 11.06
N GLN A 120 -18.91 -36.20 11.04
CA GLN A 120 -17.96 -35.19 10.57
C GLN A 120 -17.03 -34.73 11.69
N GLN A 121 -15.74 -34.60 11.39
CA GLN A 121 -14.78 -34.00 12.32
C GLN A 121 -15.16 -32.54 12.60
N GLN A 122 -15.10 -32.14 13.87
CA GLN A 122 -15.33 -30.76 14.28
C GLN A 122 -14.34 -29.85 13.53
N PRO A 123 -14.81 -28.85 12.76
CA PRO A 123 -13.92 -27.93 12.08
C PRO A 123 -13.07 -27.16 13.10
N ALA A 124 -11.84 -26.83 12.70
CA ALA A 124 -10.97 -25.98 13.52
C ALA A 124 -11.67 -24.63 13.79
N GLN A 125 -11.75 -24.27 15.06
CA GLN A 125 -12.31 -22.99 15.47
C GLN A 125 -11.22 -21.92 15.47
N ALA A 126 -11.55 -20.76 14.92
CA ALA A 126 -10.65 -19.62 14.86
C ALA A 126 -11.43 -18.32 14.84
N ILE A 127 -10.77 -17.24 15.26
CA ILE A 127 -11.26 -15.87 15.10
C ILE A 127 -10.63 -15.27 13.86
N VAL A 128 -11.46 -14.79 12.93
CA VAL A 128 -11.03 -14.03 11.76
C VAL A 128 -11.67 -12.64 11.80
N TRP A 129 -10.88 -11.57 11.72
CA TRP A 129 -11.41 -10.22 11.71
C TRP A 129 -11.89 -9.80 10.32
N ILE A 130 -13.09 -9.22 10.26
CA ILE A 130 -13.76 -8.83 9.02
C ILE A 130 -13.91 -7.31 9.01
N ASN A 131 -13.33 -6.66 8.01
CA ASN A 131 -13.68 -5.29 7.65
C ASN A 131 -14.99 -5.32 6.88
N ARG A 132 -16.08 -4.92 7.54
CA ARG A 132 -17.43 -4.87 6.97
C ARG A 132 -17.64 -3.69 6.03
N GLY A 133 -16.82 -2.65 6.14
CA GLY A 133 -16.94 -1.48 5.30
C GLY A 133 -16.57 -0.17 5.99
N PHE A 134 -16.65 0.90 5.22
CA PHE A 134 -16.35 2.26 5.67
C PHE A 134 -17.59 2.95 6.23
N VAL A 135 -17.40 3.82 7.22
CA VAL A 135 -18.40 4.71 7.80
C VAL A 135 -17.79 6.11 7.91
N PRO A 136 -18.40 7.16 7.31
CA PRO A 136 -17.94 8.55 7.45
C PRO A 136 -17.94 9.00 8.91
N SER A 137 -17.05 9.92 9.29
CA SER A 137 -16.97 10.41 10.67
C SER A 137 -18.29 10.97 11.21
N ALA A 138 -19.09 11.62 10.36
CA ALA A 138 -20.41 12.14 10.73
C ALA A 138 -21.44 11.06 11.11
N LEU A 139 -21.17 9.80 10.75
CA LEU A 139 -22.04 8.65 10.97
C LEU A 139 -21.37 7.60 11.86
N ARG A 140 -20.39 7.99 12.67
CA ARG A 140 -19.58 7.08 13.51
C ARG A 140 -20.43 6.11 14.33
N GLN A 141 -21.64 6.48 14.74
CA GLN A 141 -22.52 5.58 15.49
C GLN A 141 -22.80 4.25 14.77
N TYR A 142 -22.78 4.22 13.43
CA TYR A 142 -22.98 2.99 12.65
C TYR A 142 -21.79 2.01 12.72
N ALA A 143 -20.59 2.49 13.09
CA ALA A 143 -19.41 1.64 13.34
C ALA A 143 -19.22 1.30 14.84
N GLN A 144 -20.12 1.77 15.70
CA GLN A 144 -20.03 1.62 17.16
C GLN A 144 -21.33 1.11 17.78
N ARG A 145 -22.32 0.74 16.96
CA ARG A 145 -23.61 0.22 17.43
C ARG A 145 -23.43 -1.26 17.75
N PRO A 146 -23.46 -1.68 19.03
CA PRO A 146 -23.43 -3.10 19.36
C PRO A 146 -24.71 -3.74 18.82
N GLU A 147 -24.53 -4.81 18.06
CA GLU A 147 -25.62 -5.65 17.57
C GLU A 147 -25.40 -7.07 18.07
N ALA A 148 -26.49 -7.79 18.31
CA ALA A 148 -26.38 -9.20 18.64
C ALA A 148 -25.58 -9.96 17.56
N PRO A 149 -24.85 -11.02 17.96
CA PRO A 149 -24.18 -11.90 17.02
C PRO A 149 -25.11 -12.30 15.87
N SER A 150 -24.59 -12.35 14.66
CA SER A 150 -25.38 -12.75 13.50
C SER A 150 -25.79 -14.24 13.58
N ALA A 151 -26.72 -14.65 12.72
CA ALA A 151 -26.78 -16.05 12.30
C ALA A 151 -25.48 -16.46 11.59
N GLN A 152 -25.34 -17.74 11.23
CA GLN A 152 -24.23 -18.17 10.37
C GLN A 152 -24.26 -17.39 9.06
N VAL A 153 -23.13 -16.76 8.72
CA VAL A 153 -22.97 -15.97 7.50
C VAL A 153 -21.79 -16.48 6.69
N ARG A 154 -21.98 -16.55 5.38
CA ARG A 154 -20.88 -16.71 4.41
C ARG A 154 -20.32 -15.35 4.04
N ILE A 155 -19.03 -15.18 4.23
CA ILE A 155 -18.30 -13.97 3.89
C ILE A 155 -17.34 -14.27 2.76
N THR A 156 -17.39 -13.44 1.73
CA THR A 156 -16.46 -13.45 0.61
C THR A 156 -15.75 -12.10 0.55
N GLY A 157 -14.43 -12.11 0.37
CA GLY A 157 -13.66 -10.88 0.45
C GLY A 157 -12.18 -11.06 0.15
N LEU A 158 -11.41 -9.99 0.30
CA LEU A 158 -9.97 -10.00 0.07
C LEU A 158 -9.23 -10.20 1.38
N LEU A 159 -8.31 -11.17 1.41
CA LEU A 159 -7.35 -11.32 2.50
C LEU A 159 -6.40 -10.12 2.51
N ARG A 160 -6.27 -9.47 3.67
CA ARG A 160 -5.37 -8.35 3.92
C ARG A 160 -4.51 -8.65 5.14
N LEU A 161 -3.21 -8.44 5.02
CA LEU A 161 -2.29 -8.52 6.14
C LEU A 161 -2.32 -7.22 6.95
N PRO A 162 -1.94 -7.27 8.24
CA PRO A 162 -1.88 -6.10 9.11
C PRO A 162 -0.98 -5.00 8.55
N ASP A 163 -1.33 -3.75 8.87
CA ASP A 163 -0.54 -2.59 8.47
C ASP A 163 0.86 -2.67 9.10
N LYS A 164 1.93 -2.52 8.28
CA LYS A 164 3.31 -2.56 8.79
C LYS A 164 3.62 -1.28 9.59
N PRO A 165 4.32 -1.37 10.73
CA PRO A 165 4.76 -0.20 11.48
C PRO A 165 5.63 0.73 10.62
N HIS A 166 5.39 2.04 10.71
CA HIS A 166 6.27 3.06 10.13
C HIS A 166 6.19 4.35 10.96
N LEU A 167 7.17 5.25 10.80
CA LEU A 167 7.40 6.43 11.66
C LEU A 167 6.21 7.39 11.88
N PHE A 168 5.17 7.31 11.06
CA PHE A 168 4.03 8.23 11.07
C PHE A 168 2.70 7.53 11.36
N LEU A 169 2.74 6.23 11.64
CA LEU A 169 1.56 5.46 11.99
C LEU A 169 1.29 5.63 13.49
N ARG A 170 0.05 5.99 13.85
CA ARG A 170 -0.35 6.08 15.24
C ARG A 170 -0.59 4.68 15.81
N GLU A 171 -0.13 4.45 17.03
CA GLU A 171 -0.40 3.23 17.79
C GLU A 171 -1.87 3.19 18.23
N ASN A 172 -2.43 2.00 18.34
CA ASN A 172 -3.75 1.80 18.92
C ASN A 172 -3.72 2.12 20.43
N VAL A 173 -4.82 2.64 20.95
CA VAL A 173 -5.02 2.90 22.39
C VAL A 173 -6.32 2.20 22.82
N PRO A 174 -6.28 0.87 23.06
CA PRO A 174 -7.48 0.06 23.30
C PRO A 174 -8.31 0.52 24.49
N GLN A 175 -7.65 1.00 25.56
CA GLN A 175 -8.32 1.47 26.78
C GLN A 175 -9.22 2.69 26.53
N GLU A 176 -8.98 3.42 25.44
CA GLU A 176 -9.74 4.60 25.05
C GLU A 176 -10.63 4.35 23.81
N GLU A 177 -10.75 3.11 23.34
CA GLU A 177 -11.44 2.77 22.08
C GLU A 177 -10.93 3.57 20.86
N ARG A 178 -9.63 3.90 20.86
CA ARG A 178 -8.97 4.62 19.75
C ARG A 178 -8.12 3.67 18.94
N TRP A 179 -8.66 3.28 17.79
CA TRP A 179 -8.02 2.36 16.87
C TRP A 179 -7.58 3.08 15.59
N TYR A 180 -6.33 2.89 15.20
CA TYR A 180 -5.69 3.50 14.02
C TYR A 180 -5.09 2.48 13.06
N ARG A 181 -4.73 1.28 13.55
CA ARG A 181 -4.13 0.21 12.76
C ARG A 181 -5.03 -1.02 12.75
N ARG A 182 -5.05 -1.73 11.63
CA ARG A 182 -5.80 -3.00 11.49
C ARG A 182 -4.92 -4.18 11.89
N VAL A 183 -4.84 -4.42 13.19
CA VAL A 183 -4.04 -5.51 13.78
C VAL A 183 -4.97 -6.48 14.53
N PRO A 184 -5.38 -7.60 13.89
CA PRO A 184 -6.31 -8.58 14.45
C PRO A 184 -5.95 -9.04 15.87
N ALA A 185 -4.66 -9.27 16.14
CA ALA A 185 -4.19 -9.71 17.46
C ALA A 185 -4.49 -8.67 18.57
N GLU A 186 -4.32 -7.38 18.29
CA GLU A 186 -4.61 -6.31 19.27
C GLU A 186 -6.12 -6.17 19.50
N PHE A 187 -6.93 -6.33 18.45
CA PHE A 187 -8.38 -6.31 18.58
C PHE A 187 -8.88 -7.49 19.41
N SER A 188 -8.39 -8.70 19.13
CA SER A 188 -8.74 -9.89 19.89
C SER A 188 -8.33 -9.79 21.36
N ALA A 189 -7.18 -9.18 21.66
CA ALA A 189 -6.72 -8.97 23.03
C ALA A 189 -7.61 -7.97 23.82
N ALA A 190 -8.29 -7.06 23.12
CA ALA A 190 -9.14 -6.02 23.73
C ALA A 190 -10.62 -6.38 23.81
N ARG A 191 -11.02 -7.56 23.32
CA ARG A 191 -12.43 -7.98 23.26
C ARG A 191 -12.65 -9.29 24.03
N PRO A 192 -13.77 -9.43 24.77
CA PRO A 192 -14.18 -10.70 25.36
C PRO A 192 -14.67 -11.66 24.28
N LEU A 193 -13.72 -12.34 23.62
CA LEU A 193 -14.02 -13.29 22.55
C LEU A 193 -14.28 -14.71 23.09
N PRO A 194 -15.04 -15.54 22.35
CA PRO A 194 -15.26 -16.94 22.70
C PRO A 194 -13.96 -17.73 22.86
N ALA A 195 -13.98 -18.68 23.80
CA ALA A 195 -12.87 -19.56 24.11
C ALA A 195 -13.26 -21.03 23.91
N ALA A 196 -12.28 -21.89 23.62
CA ALA A 196 -12.47 -23.34 23.57
C ALA A 196 -11.86 -23.95 24.84
N GLY A 197 -12.72 -24.25 25.82
CA GLY A 197 -12.28 -24.70 27.14
C GLY A 197 -11.55 -23.60 27.91
N ALA A 198 -10.35 -23.91 28.42
CA ALA A 198 -9.53 -22.97 29.19
C ALA A 198 -8.66 -22.05 28.32
N SER A 199 -8.63 -22.26 27.00
CA SER A 199 -7.74 -21.55 26.07
C SER A 199 -8.51 -20.63 25.14
N SER A 200 -7.94 -19.45 24.88
CA SER A 200 -8.45 -18.54 23.85
C SER A 200 -8.37 -19.20 22.48
N LEU A 201 -9.36 -18.94 21.63
CA LEU A 201 -9.31 -19.37 20.24
C LEU A 201 -8.17 -18.68 19.48
N PRO A 202 -7.51 -19.38 18.55
CA PRO A 202 -6.46 -18.77 17.74
C PRO A 202 -7.05 -17.67 16.85
N THR A 203 -6.37 -16.53 16.79
CA THR A 203 -6.74 -15.41 15.91
C THR A 203 -5.89 -15.46 14.65
N ALA A 204 -6.54 -15.40 13.49
CA ALA A 204 -5.86 -15.34 12.21
C ALA A 204 -4.97 -14.07 12.12
N PRO A 205 -3.72 -14.17 11.62
CA PRO A 205 -2.81 -13.03 11.51
C PRO A 205 -3.10 -12.17 10.26
N TYR A 206 -4.35 -12.14 9.82
CA TYR A 206 -4.86 -11.38 8.69
C TYR A 206 -6.31 -10.97 8.97
N PHE A 207 -6.83 -10.02 8.19
CA PHE A 207 -8.25 -9.68 8.19
C PHE A 207 -8.82 -9.80 6.79
N VAL A 208 -10.14 -9.88 6.68
CA VAL A 208 -10.84 -9.97 5.40
C VAL A 208 -11.54 -8.65 5.12
N HIS A 209 -11.22 -8.03 3.99
CA HIS A 209 -12.02 -6.93 3.47
C HIS A 209 -13.24 -7.50 2.75
N ALA A 210 -14.41 -7.46 3.39
CA ALA A 210 -15.62 -8.05 2.85
C ALA A 210 -16.02 -7.35 1.55
N HIS A 211 -16.31 -8.16 0.53
CA HIS A 211 -17.06 -7.71 -0.62
C HIS A 211 -18.55 -7.92 -0.36
N THR A 212 -19.36 -7.07 -0.94
CA THR A 212 -20.80 -7.23 -0.94
C THR A 212 -21.16 -8.39 -1.88
N ALA A 213 -21.49 -9.57 -1.33
CA ALA A 213 -21.99 -10.69 -2.11
C ALA A 213 -23.44 -10.50 -2.59
N THR A 214 -24.17 -9.53 -2.02
CA THR A 214 -25.60 -9.30 -2.30
C THR A 214 -25.90 -7.83 -2.57
N THR A 215 -26.77 -7.59 -3.55
CA THR A 215 -27.34 -6.28 -3.91
C THR A 215 -28.10 -5.63 -2.75
N GLU A 216 -28.58 -6.40 -1.78
CA GLU A 216 -29.24 -5.90 -0.56
C GLU A 216 -28.29 -5.13 0.37
N ALA A 217 -27.04 -5.57 0.52
CA ALA A 217 -26.05 -4.84 1.34
C ALA A 217 -25.42 -3.63 0.62
N ALA A 218 -25.54 -3.55 -0.72
CA ALA A 218 -25.20 -2.34 -1.47
C ALA A 218 -26.19 -1.19 -1.19
N ASN A 219 -27.41 -1.53 -0.77
CA ASN A 219 -28.46 -0.60 -0.34
C ASN A 219 -28.53 -0.42 1.18
N ALA A 220 -27.63 -1.04 1.96
CA ALA A 220 -27.63 -0.90 3.41
C ALA A 220 -27.19 0.51 3.84
N GLU A 221 -27.91 1.08 4.81
CA GLU A 221 -27.36 2.14 5.65
C GLU A 221 -26.14 1.57 6.37
N TRP A 222 -24.95 2.10 6.06
CA TRP A 222 -23.64 1.98 6.72
C TRP A 222 -23.41 0.82 7.73
N PRO A 223 -22.31 0.06 7.63
CA PRO A 223 -21.09 0.33 6.86
C PRO A 223 -21.16 -0.07 5.40
N ARG A 224 -20.50 0.71 4.52
CA ARG A 224 -20.43 0.39 3.08
C ARG A 224 -19.22 -0.50 2.79
N ALA A 225 -19.50 -1.76 2.49
CA ALA A 225 -18.53 -2.73 1.99
C ALA A 225 -18.05 -2.37 0.57
N GLY A 226 -16.95 -2.99 0.14
CA GLY A 226 -16.53 -2.94 -1.27
C GLY A 226 -16.13 -1.54 -1.77
N LEU A 227 -15.61 -0.67 -0.91
CA LEU A 227 -14.99 0.56 -1.40
C LEU A 227 -13.90 0.21 -2.42
N PRO A 228 -13.81 0.94 -3.56
CA PRO A 228 -12.79 0.67 -4.55
C PRO A 228 -11.42 0.66 -3.90
N LEU A 229 -10.63 -0.38 -4.21
CA LEU A 229 -9.22 -0.39 -3.84
C LEU A 229 -8.58 0.91 -4.33
N ALA A 230 -7.85 1.58 -3.44
CA ALA A 230 -7.20 2.85 -3.77
C ALA A 230 -6.38 2.66 -5.06
N THR A 231 -6.72 3.43 -6.09
CA THR A 231 -6.02 3.36 -7.37
C THR A 231 -4.55 3.71 -7.16
N LEU A 232 -3.66 2.79 -7.48
CA LEU A 232 -2.22 3.00 -7.35
C LEU A 232 -1.74 3.98 -8.44
N ARG A 233 -1.77 5.30 -8.16
CA ARG A 233 -1.36 6.34 -9.10
C ARG A 233 0.02 6.07 -9.69
N ASN A 234 0.14 5.99 -11.02
CA ASN A 234 1.37 5.58 -11.69
C ASN A 234 1.90 6.67 -12.64
N ASN A 235 2.64 7.63 -12.09
CA ASN A 235 3.22 8.75 -12.85
C ASN A 235 4.69 8.52 -13.26
N HIS A 236 5.20 7.29 -13.09
CA HIS A 236 6.63 7.01 -13.24
C HIS A 236 7.15 7.27 -14.67
N LEU A 237 6.30 7.11 -15.70
CA LEU A 237 6.67 7.44 -17.08
C LEU A 237 6.93 8.95 -17.25
N SER A 238 6.02 9.81 -16.76
CA SER A 238 6.19 11.27 -16.84
C SER A 238 7.47 11.70 -16.14
N TYR A 239 7.77 11.14 -14.96
CA TYR A 239 9.03 11.42 -14.27
C TYR A 239 10.25 10.91 -15.03
N ALA A 240 10.19 9.71 -15.61
CA ALA A 240 11.29 9.18 -16.42
C ALA A 240 11.61 10.12 -17.59
N LEU A 241 10.59 10.61 -18.30
CA LEU A 241 10.74 11.59 -19.36
C LEU A 241 11.40 12.88 -18.85
N THR A 242 10.94 13.44 -17.73
CA THR A 242 11.56 14.62 -17.11
C THR A 242 13.05 14.40 -16.84
N TRP A 243 13.43 13.29 -16.22
CA TRP A 243 14.83 13.03 -15.89
C TRP A 243 15.70 12.84 -17.12
N PHE A 244 15.23 12.11 -18.14
CA PHE A 244 15.99 11.96 -19.39
C PHE A 244 16.08 13.27 -20.17
N THR A 245 15.04 14.11 -20.15
CA THR A 245 15.10 15.46 -20.74
C THR A 245 16.17 16.31 -20.04
N LEU A 246 16.21 16.31 -18.71
CA LEU A 246 17.24 17.02 -17.95
C LEU A 246 18.65 16.48 -18.25
N ALA A 247 18.81 15.16 -18.36
CA ALA A 247 20.07 14.55 -18.76
C ALA A 247 20.51 15.03 -20.16
N LEU A 248 19.58 15.02 -21.14
CA LEU A 248 19.85 15.46 -22.51
C LEU A 248 20.24 16.94 -22.58
N MET A 249 19.58 17.81 -21.81
CA MET A 249 19.94 19.23 -21.71
C MET A 249 21.37 19.42 -21.17
N ASN A 250 21.79 18.61 -20.19
CA ASN A 250 23.15 18.65 -19.66
C ASN A 250 24.17 18.11 -20.67
N VAL A 251 23.83 17.08 -21.46
CA VAL A 251 24.67 16.63 -22.59
C VAL A 251 24.83 17.75 -23.62
N ALA A 252 23.74 18.40 -24.01
CA ALA A 252 23.77 19.50 -24.97
C ALA A 252 24.64 20.66 -24.47
N ALA A 253 24.51 21.04 -23.20
CA ALA A 253 25.33 22.07 -22.57
C ALA A 253 26.81 21.68 -22.54
N LEU A 254 27.13 20.42 -22.19
CA LEU A 254 28.49 19.89 -22.18
C LEU A 254 29.12 19.93 -23.58
N VAL A 255 28.40 19.45 -24.60
CA VAL A 255 28.84 19.50 -26.00
C VAL A 255 29.08 20.93 -26.45
N PHE A 256 28.15 21.84 -26.16
CA PHE A 256 28.30 23.26 -26.48
C PHE A 256 29.56 23.87 -25.85
N LEU A 257 29.83 23.57 -24.57
CA LEU A 257 31.03 24.06 -23.88
C LEU A 257 32.33 23.53 -24.50
N LEU A 258 32.36 22.25 -24.88
CA LEU A 258 33.50 21.65 -25.57
C LEU A 258 33.74 22.27 -26.94
N LEU A 259 32.67 22.47 -27.73
CA LEU A 259 32.76 23.12 -29.06
C LEU A 259 33.20 24.58 -28.95
N ALA A 260 32.65 25.34 -28.00
CA ALA A 260 33.04 26.71 -27.75
C ALA A 260 34.51 26.82 -27.29
N GLY A 261 34.97 25.91 -26.45
CA GLY A 261 36.37 25.83 -26.02
C GLY A 261 37.34 25.58 -27.18
N ARG A 262 36.99 24.66 -28.11
CA ARG A 262 37.79 24.36 -29.31
C ARG A 262 37.90 25.56 -30.24
N ARG A 263 36.79 26.26 -30.51
CA ARG A 263 36.78 27.47 -31.35
C ARG A 263 37.67 28.57 -30.77
N GLN A 264 37.60 28.79 -29.45
CA GLN A 264 38.44 29.79 -28.77
C GLN A 264 39.94 29.46 -28.88
N ALA A 265 40.33 28.19 -28.74
CA ALA A 265 41.71 27.76 -28.87
C ALA A 265 42.25 27.97 -30.30
N GLN A 266 41.46 27.62 -31.33
CA GLN A 266 41.82 27.82 -32.74
C GLN A 266 41.98 29.32 -33.07
N SER A 267 41.04 30.17 -32.63
CA SER A 267 41.15 31.61 -32.86
C SER A 267 42.35 32.25 -32.15
N ALA A 268 42.76 31.73 -30.99
CA ALA A 268 43.95 32.21 -30.29
C ALA A 268 45.25 31.84 -31.03
N GLN A 269 45.33 30.61 -31.55
CA GLN A 269 46.46 30.16 -32.35
C GLN A 269 46.59 30.95 -33.67
N ALA A 270 45.48 31.19 -34.37
CA ALA A 270 45.47 31.98 -35.61
C ALA A 270 45.96 33.42 -35.40
N ARG A 271 45.59 34.08 -34.29
CA ARG A 271 46.10 35.42 -33.96
C ARG A 271 47.59 35.45 -33.65
N GLN A 272 48.12 34.39 -33.03
CA GLN A 272 49.55 34.28 -32.75
C GLN A 272 50.39 34.04 -34.01
N GLN A 273 49.82 33.47 -35.07
CA GLN A 273 50.51 33.26 -36.34
C GLN A 273 50.52 34.50 -37.25
N GLN A 274 49.66 35.49 -36.97
CA GLN A 274 49.53 36.74 -37.75
C GLN A 274 50.26 37.94 -37.12
N ALA A 275 50.85 37.75 -35.93
CA ALA A 275 51.63 38.75 -35.20
C ALA A 275 53.11 38.37 -35.23
#